data_AF-A0A3C0JH72-F1
#
_entry.id   AF-A0A3C0JH72-F1
#
_cell.length_a   1.000
_cell.length_b   1.000
_cell.length_c   1.000
_cell.angle_alpha   90.00
_cell.angle_beta   90.00
_cell.angle_gamma   90.00
#
_symmetry.space_group_name_H-M   'P 1'
#
loop_
_entity.id
_entity.type
_entity.pdbx_description
1 polymer ?
#
loop_
_entity_poly.entity_id
_entity_poly.type
_entity_poly.pdbx_seq_one_letter_code
_entity_poly.pdbx_strand_id
1 'polypeptide(L)'
;MSSLAEDVSHHAKITKTILLNTGNVQQKKEEIRDYLYKTFELEEQLYQTLKEDNAFYLRPEVLRHPLVFYYGHTASFFINKLTLASLIQKRINPRFESIFAVGVDEMSWDDLNEANYDWPSINDVRQYRQTVLALVNSLIDTLPLELPLTWSSPFWPILMGIE
;
A
#
# COMPACT_ATOMS: atom_id res chain seq x y z
N MET A 1 -4.04 4.59 39.28
CA MET A 1 -2.86 5.16 38.60
C MET A 1 -1.92 4.01 38.25
N SER A 2 -1.82 3.67 36.96
CA SER A 2 -0.85 2.73 36.38
C SER A 2 -0.98 2.96 34.86
N SER A 3 -0.24 3.89 34.27
CA SER A 3 1.16 3.80 33.83
C SER A 3 1.46 2.65 32.85
N LEU A 4 0.53 2.39 31.94
CA LEU A 4 0.78 1.65 30.71
C LEU A 4 0.27 2.48 29.52
N ALA A 5 0.75 3.73 29.42
CA ALA A 5 0.93 4.32 28.11
C ALA A 5 2.25 3.73 27.62
N GLU A 6 2.17 2.66 26.84
CA GLU A 6 3.31 2.16 26.10
C GLU A 6 3.92 3.33 25.33
N ASP A 7 5.23 3.48 25.50
CA ASP A 7 6.05 4.46 24.80
C ASP A 7 6.06 4.08 23.32
N VAL A 8 5.02 4.50 22.59
CA VAL A 8 5.01 4.46 21.13
C VAL A 8 6.09 5.42 20.71
N SER A 9 7.26 4.89 20.39
CA SER A 9 8.39 5.63 19.85
C SER A 9 7.92 6.49 18.67
N HIS A 10 7.68 7.77 18.93
CA HIS A 10 7.23 8.79 17.97
C HIS A 10 8.36 9.25 17.03
N HIS A 11 9.38 8.41 16.80
CA HIS A 11 10.41 8.73 15.83
C HIS A 11 9.82 8.57 14.44
N ALA A 12 9.62 9.70 13.76
CA ALA A 12 9.22 9.73 12.35
C ALA A 12 10.14 8.79 11.56
N LYS A 13 9.55 7.77 10.92
CA LYS A 13 10.32 6.84 10.12
C LYS A 13 10.77 7.54 8.86
N ILE A 14 12.07 7.81 8.75
CA ILE A 14 12.64 8.40 7.55
C ILE A 14 12.89 7.26 6.57
N THR A 15 12.14 7.25 5.47
CA THR A 15 12.44 6.44 4.30
C THR A 15 13.34 7.22 3.34
N LYS A 16 14.18 6.51 2.60
CA LYS A 16 14.99 7.07 1.52
C LYS A 16 14.93 6.10 0.35
N THR A 17 14.81 6.63 -0.86
CA THR A 17 14.90 5.83 -2.08
C THR A 17 16.20 5.04 -2.07
N ILE A 18 16.08 3.73 -2.23
CA ILE A 18 17.22 2.81 -2.21
C ILE A 18 18.04 2.92 -3.49
N LEU A 19 19.36 2.75 -3.39
CA LEU A 19 20.23 2.66 -4.57
C LEU A 19 20.13 1.26 -5.16
N LEU A 20 19.84 1.14 -6.46
CA LEU A 20 19.52 -0.17 -7.08
C LEU A 20 20.73 -0.92 -7.64
N ASN A 21 21.94 -0.38 -7.51
CA ASN A 21 23.17 -0.87 -8.14
C ASN A 21 24.33 -1.11 -7.14
N THR A 22 24.05 -1.13 -5.84
CA THR A 22 25.05 -1.30 -4.77
C THR A 22 24.69 -2.47 -3.85
N GLY A 23 25.71 -2.99 -3.14
CA GLY A 23 25.56 -4.08 -2.18
C GLY A 23 25.56 -5.47 -2.84
N ASN A 24 25.02 -6.45 -2.13
CA ASN A 24 24.78 -7.80 -2.65
C ASN A 24 23.28 -8.15 -2.64
N VAL A 25 22.92 -9.27 -3.27
CA VAL A 25 21.52 -9.70 -3.45
C VAL A 25 20.76 -9.79 -2.13
N GLN A 26 21.35 -10.38 -1.09
CA GLN A 26 20.69 -10.56 0.20
C GLN A 26 20.44 -9.22 0.89
N GLN A 27 21.47 -8.36 0.92
CA GLN A 27 21.34 -7.00 1.45
C GLN A 27 20.28 -6.21 0.69
N LYS A 28 20.21 -6.33 -0.64
CA LYS A 28 19.21 -5.62 -1.44
C LYS A 28 17.79 -6.07 -1.12
N LYS A 29 17.56 -7.37 -0.95
CA LYS A 29 16.25 -7.89 -0.53
C LYS A 29 15.85 -7.34 0.84
N GLU A 30 16.79 -7.29 1.78
CA GLU A 30 16.56 -6.73 3.11
C GLU A 30 16.27 -5.23 3.08
N GLU A 31 16.99 -4.45 2.28
CA GLU A 31 16.72 -3.01 2.09
C GLU A 31 15.33 -2.76 1.47
N ILE A 32 14.94 -3.52 0.44
CA ILE A 32 13.62 -3.42 -0.19
C ILE A 32 12.52 -3.77 0.83
N ARG A 33 12.74 -4.82 1.63
CA ARG A 33 11.82 -5.25 2.68
C ARG A 33 11.66 -4.20 3.77
N ASP A 34 12.77 -3.65 4.26
CA ASP A 34 12.75 -2.58 5.25
C ASP A 34 12.02 -1.34 4.71
N TYR A 35 12.25 -0.99 3.44
CA TYR A 35 11.55 0.11 2.79
C TYR A 35 10.04 -0.15 2.72
N LEU A 36 9.62 -1.34 2.29
CA LEU A 36 8.21 -1.76 2.26
C LEU A 36 7.54 -1.66 3.65
N TYR A 37 8.18 -2.21 4.70
CA TYR A 37 7.60 -2.17 6.04
C TYR A 37 7.48 -0.74 6.57
N LYS A 38 8.52 0.07 6.36
CA LYS A 38 8.50 1.47 6.80
C LYS A 38 7.41 2.27 6.12
N THR A 39 7.18 2.10 4.81
CA THR A 39 6.11 2.84 4.11
C THR A 39 4.71 2.40 4.55
N PHE A 40 4.48 1.10 4.71
CA PHE A 40 3.20 0.59 5.24
C PHE A 40 2.91 1.11 6.66
N GLU A 41 3.92 1.15 7.52
CA GLU A 41 3.77 1.64 8.88
C GLU A 41 3.61 3.15 8.95
N LEU A 42 4.31 3.91 8.10
CA LEU A 42 4.12 5.36 7.99
C LEU A 42 2.69 5.71 7.57
N GLU A 43 2.15 4.98 6.60
CA GLU A 43 0.75 5.14 6.18
C GLU A 43 -0.20 4.83 7.33
N GLU A 44 0.04 3.75 8.09
CA GLU A 44 -0.77 3.43 9.27
C GLU A 44 -0.70 4.53 10.34
N GLN A 45 0.50 5.03 10.65
CA GLN A 45 0.70 6.14 11.59
C GLN A 45 -0.03 7.42 11.14
N LEU A 46 -0.05 7.71 9.83
CA LEU A 46 -0.79 8.83 9.28
C LEU A 46 -2.28 8.71 9.60
N TYR A 47 -2.88 7.55 9.37
CA TYR A 47 -4.31 7.34 9.61
C TYR A 47 -4.68 7.16 11.08
N GLN A 48 -3.75 6.74 11.94
CA GLN A 48 -3.95 6.70 13.41
C GLN A 48 -4.18 8.09 14.02
N THR A 49 -3.86 9.17 13.30
CA THR A 49 -4.19 10.54 13.73
C THR A 49 -5.69 10.85 13.68
N LEU A 50 -6.48 10.04 12.97
CA LEU A 50 -7.93 10.18 12.90
C LEU A 50 -8.55 9.72 14.22
N LYS A 51 -9.44 10.54 14.78
CA LYS A 51 -10.09 10.27 16.07
C LYS A 51 -11.02 9.06 16.03
N GLU A 52 -11.74 8.86 14.92
CA GLU A 52 -12.84 7.89 14.79
C GLU A 52 -12.89 7.32 13.37
N ASP A 53 -13.21 6.03 13.22
CA ASP A 53 -13.26 5.35 11.91
C ASP A 53 -14.26 6.01 10.92
N ASN A 54 -15.31 6.67 11.42
CA ASN A 54 -16.26 7.42 10.59
C ASN A 54 -15.59 8.53 9.76
N ALA A 55 -14.46 9.07 10.22
CA ALA A 55 -13.72 10.10 9.50
C ALA A 55 -13.19 9.60 8.14
N PHE A 56 -12.96 8.29 7.99
CA PHE A 56 -12.48 7.73 6.72
C PHE A 56 -13.48 7.87 5.57
N TYR A 57 -14.78 7.98 5.90
CA TYR A 57 -15.86 8.00 4.92
C TYR A 57 -16.31 9.43 4.59
N LEU A 58 -15.77 10.45 5.26
CA LEU A 58 -16.08 11.84 4.96
C LEU A 58 -15.41 12.28 3.66
N ARG A 59 -16.14 13.09 2.88
CA ARG A 59 -15.65 13.71 1.64
C ARG A 59 -15.70 15.24 1.78
N PRO A 60 -14.75 15.86 2.49
CA PRO A 60 -14.77 17.30 2.74
C PRO A 60 -14.44 18.14 1.49
N GLU A 61 -13.75 17.55 0.51
CA GLU A 61 -13.43 18.14 -0.78
C GLU A 61 -14.08 17.30 -1.89
N VAL A 62 -14.94 17.92 -2.69
CA VAL A 62 -15.75 17.23 -3.72
C VAL A 62 -14.90 16.66 -4.85
N LEU A 63 -13.73 17.23 -5.09
CA LEU A 63 -12.77 16.77 -6.10
C LEU A 63 -11.84 15.65 -5.60
N ARG A 64 -12.08 15.12 -4.39
CA ARG A 64 -11.28 14.05 -3.78
C ARG A 64 -12.16 12.87 -3.41
N HIS A 65 -11.56 11.68 -3.41
CA HIS A 65 -12.22 10.51 -2.81
C HIS A 65 -12.21 10.64 -1.27
N PRO A 66 -13.11 9.94 -0.56
CA PRO A 66 -13.01 9.80 0.89
C PRO A 66 -11.72 9.05 1.27
N LEU A 67 -11.23 9.25 2.49
CA LEU A 67 -9.95 8.67 2.95
C LEU A 67 -9.90 7.14 2.90
N VAL A 68 -11.03 6.45 3.03
CA VAL A 68 -11.14 5.00 2.86
C VAL A 68 -10.61 4.53 1.51
N PHE A 69 -10.82 5.32 0.44
CA PHE A 69 -10.28 5.02 -0.87
C PHE A 69 -8.75 4.98 -0.84
N TYR A 70 -8.12 6.06 -0.35
CA TYR A 70 -6.67 6.16 -0.32
C TYR A 70 -6.04 5.08 0.56
N TYR A 71 -6.68 4.76 1.69
CA TYR A 71 -6.22 3.71 2.59
C TYR A 71 -6.25 2.31 1.95
N GLY A 72 -7.25 2.01 1.13
CA GLY A 72 -7.31 0.74 0.38
C GLY A 72 -6.55 0.74 -0.94
N HIS A 73 -6.33 1.92 -1.54
CA HIS A 73 -5.73 2.11 -2.87
C HIS A 73 -4.30 1.62 -2.93
N THR A 74 -3.45 2.04 -1.99
CA THR A 74 -2.02 1.71 -1.96
C THR A 74 -1.80 0.19 -1.96
N ALA A 75 -2.52 -0.55 -1.10
CA ALA A 75 -2.45 -2.00 -1.07
C ALA A 75 -3.05 -2.67 -2.33
N SER A 76 -4.14 -2.12 -2.88
CA SER A 76 -4.75 -2.63 -4.11
C SER A 76 -3.89 -2.40 -5.35
N PHE A 77 -3.12 -1.32 -5.36
CA PHE A 77 -2.17 -1.01 -6.42
C PHE A 77 -1.12 -2.11 -6.56
N PHE A 78 -0.53 -2.61 -5.45
CA PHE A 78 0.38 -3.76 -5.47
C PHE A 78 -0.26 -4.96 -6.17
N ILE A 79 -1.45 -5.37 -5.75
CA ILE A 79 -2.10 -6.57 -6.29
C ILE A 79 -2.40 -6.41 -7.79
N ASN A 80 -2.84 -5.23 -8.20
CA ASN A 80 -3.08 -4.95 -9.61
C ASN A 80 -1.79 -5.01 -10.43
N LYS A 81 -0.70 -4.38 -9.99
CA LYS A 81 0.58 -4.41 -10.73
C LYS A 81 1.22 -5.79 -10.72
N LEU A 82 1.19 -6.51 -9.61
CA LEU A 82 1.69 -7.88 -9.51
C LEU A 82 0.91 -8.84 -10.40
N THR A 83 -0.42 -8.67 -10.49
CA THR A 83 -1.26 -9.47 -11.38
C THR A 83 -0.94 -9.18 -12.85
N LEU A 84 -0.82 -7.90 -13.23
CA LEU A 84 -0.46 -7.50 -14.61
C LEU A 84 0.93 -8.02 -15.01
N ALA A 85 1.88 -8.00 -14.08
CA ALA A 85 3.22 -8.56 -14.28
C ALA A 85 3.25 -10.09 -14.23
N SER A 86 2.11 -10.75 -14.04
CA SER A 86 2.00 -12.22 -13.89
C SER A 86 2.86 -12.80 -12.76
N LEU A 87 3.17 -12.00 -11.73
CA LEU A 87 3.93 -12.43 -10.56
C LEU A 87 3.06 -13.15 -9.53
N ILE A 88 1.74 -12.93 -9.61
CA ILE A 88 0.74 -13.66 -8.84
C ILE A 88 -0.39 -14.11 -9.77
N GLN A 89 -0.98 -15.26 -9.46
CA GLN A 89 -2.01 -15.89 -10.29
C GLN A 89 -3.41 -15.70 -9.70
N LYS A 90 -3.48 -15.49 -8.37
CA LYS A 90 -4.73 -15.30 -7.65
C LYS A 90 -4.73 -13.96 -6.92
N ARG A 91 -5.79 -13.20 -7.17
CA ARG A 91 -6.15 -11.98 -6.46
C ARG A 91 -6.54 -12.27 -5.00
N ILE A 92 -6.28 -11.34 -4.08
CA ILE A 92 -6.61 -11.49 -2.65
C ILE A 92 -8.11 -11.23 -2.46
N ASN A 93 -8.59 -10.10 -2.96
CA ASN A 93 -9.98 -9.68 -2.89
C ASN A 93 -10.33 -8.87 -4.15
N PRO A 94 -10.83 -9.53 -5.21
CA PRO A 94 -11.15 -8.87 -6.48
C PRO A 94 -12.10 -7.68 -6.36
N ARG A 95 -13.02 -7.70 -5.38
CA ARG A 95 -13.92 -6.57 -5.11
C ARG A 95 -13.12 -5.36 -4.63
N PHE A 96 -12.26 -5.53 -3.63
CA PHE A 96 -11.45 -4.43 -3.08
C PHE A 96 -10.51 -3.88 -4.16
N GLU A 97 -9.84 -4.77 -4.87
CA GLU A 97 -8.90 -4.43 -5.93
C GLU A 97 -9.56 -3.69 -7.10
N SER A 98 -10.87 -3.84 -7.29
CA SER A 98 -11.66 -3.07 -8.26
C SER A 98 -12.09 -1.71 -7.71
N ILE A 99 -12.74 -1.67 -6.52
CA ILE A 99 -13.30 -0.42 -5.98
C ILE A 99 -12.20 0.59 -5.60
N PHE A 100 -11.03 0.11 -5.19
CA PHE A 100 -9.89 0.95 -4.86
C PHE A 100 -9.01 1.28 -6.07
N ALA A 101 -9.29 0.74 -7.26
CA ALA A 101 -8.53 1.03 -8.48
C ALA A 101 -9.21 2.05 -9.39
N VAL A 102 -10.40 2.53 -9.01
CA VAL A 102 -11.12 3.57 -9.75
C VAL A 102 -10.31 4.85 -9.68
N GLY A 103 -9.77 5.28 -10.82
CA GLY A 103 -9.16 6.61 -10.96
C GLY A 103 -10.22 7.69 -11.09
N VAL A 104 -9.79 8.94 -11.02
CA VAL A 104 -10.63 10.08 -11.45
C VAL A 104 -10.39 10.24 -12.95
N ASP A 105 -11.41 10.05 -13.78
CA ASP A 105 -11.32 10.40 -15.20
C ASP A 105 -11.29 11.94 -15.31
N GLU A 106 -10.19 12.47 -15.83
CA GLU A 106 -9.96 13.92 -16.02
C GLU A 106 -10.99 14.56 -16.98
N MET A 107 -11.61 13.75 -17.84
CA MET A 107 -12.60 14.16 -18.84
C MET A 107 -14.05 13.81 -18.46
N SER A 108 -14.25 13.04 -17.38
CA SER A 108 -15.55 12.66 -16.84
C SER A 108 -15.56 12.87 -15.32
N TRP A 109 -15.73 14.14 -14.92
CA TRP A 109 -16.02 14.48 -13.53
C TRP A 109 -17.37 13.91 -13.04
N ASP A 110 -18.19 13.40 -13.97
CA ASP A 110 -19.52 12.82 -13.74
C ASP A 110 -19.49 11.38 -13.17
N ASP A 111 -18.33 10.70 -13.17
CA ASP A 111 -18.20 9.37 -12.53
C ASP A 111 -18.01 9.45 -11.01
N LEU A 112 -17.93 10.67 -10.44
CA LEU A 112 -18.07 10.93 -9.00
C LEU A 112 -19.54 10.86 -8.56
N ASN A 113 -20.29 9.91 -9.09
CA ASN A 113 -21.66 9.62 -8.68
C ASN A 113 -21.60 9.09 -7.23
N GLU A 114 -21.74 10.00 -6.27
CA GLU A 114 -21.64 9.78 -4.81
C GLU A 114 -22.57 8.67 -4.28
N ALA A 115 -23.53 8.23 -5.08
CA ALA A 115 -24.66 7.44 -4.62
C ALA A 115 -24.42 5.93 -4.38
N ASN A 116 -23.28 5.31 -4.75
CA ASN A 116 -23.20 3.83 -4.72
C ASN A 116 -21.82 3.18 -4.46
N TYR A 117 -20.87 3.83 -3.77
CA TYR A 117 -19.69 3.08 -3.31
C TYR A 117 -19.97 2.43 -1.96
N ASP A 118 -20.28 1.12 -1.99
CA ASP A 118 -20.35 0.25 -0.81
C ASP A 118 -18.94 0.02 -0.25
N TRP A 119 -18.41 1.05 0.40
CA TRP A 119 -17.08 1.02 1.00
C TRP A 119 -17.03 -0.04 2.12
N PRO A 120 -15.99 -0.89 2.15
CA PRO A 120 -15.85 -1.87 3.21
C PRO A 120 -15.59 -1.21 4.57
N SER A 121 -15.74 -2.00 5.64
CA SER A 121 -15.35 -1.53 6.97
C SER A 121 -13.84 -1.28 7.03
N ILE A 122 -13.41 -0.28 7.80
CA ILE A 122 -11.97 0.02 7.95
C ILE A 122 -11.21 -1.18 8.50
N ASN A 123 -11.84 -2.01 9.34
CA ASN A 123 -11.23 -3.22 9.84
C ASN A 123 -10.98 -4.26 8.73
N ASP A 124 -11.90 -4.40 7.77
CA ASP A 124 -11.68 -5.28 6.61
C ASP A 124 -10.57 -4.73 5.71
N VAL A 125 -10.49 -3.41 5.53
CA VAL A 125 -9.39 -2.77 4.77
C VAL A 125 -8.05 -3.00 5.47
N ARG A 126 -7.97 -2.86 6.81
CA ARG A 126 -6.78 -3.19 7.60
C ARG A 126 -6.32 -4.63 7.37
N GLN A 127 -7.23 -5.59 7.49
CA GLN A 127 -6.92 -7.01 7.29
C GLN A 127 -6.46 -7.30 5.85
N TYR A 128 -7.11 -6.67 4.87
CA TYR A 128 -6.70 -6.77 3.48
C TYR A 128 -5.27 -6.22 3.28
N ARG A 129 -4.97 -5.04 3.80
CA ARG A 129 -3.63 -4.42 3.73
C ARG A 129 -2.56 -5.31 4.37
N GLN A 130 -2.84 -5.92 5.52
CA GLN A 130 -1.93 -6.87 6.18
C GLN A 130 -1.70 -8.12 5.31
N THR A 131 -2.74 -8.62 4.65
CA THR A 131 -2.63 -9.77 3.74
C THR A 131 -1.78 -9.43 2.51
N VAL A 132 -1.96 -8.23 1.95
CA VAL A 132 -1.12 -7.71 0.85
C VAL A 132 0.34 -7.59 1.30
N LEU A 133 0.60 -6.98 2.45
CA LEU A 133 1.96 -6.82 2.99
C LEU A 133 2.67 -8.19 3.14
N ALA A 134 1.98 -9.19 3.70
CA ALA A 134 2.53 -10.53 3.84
C ALA A 134 2.84 -11.18 2.48
N LEU A 135 1.96 -11.03 1.49
CA LEU A 135 2.18 -11.52 0.13
C LEU A 135 3.39 -10.84 -0.52
N VAL A 136 3.48 -9.51 -0.49
CA VAL A 136 4.60 -8.77 -1.08
C VAL A 136 5.92 -9.15 -0.39
N ASN A 137 5.92 -9.27 0.94
CA ASN A 137 7.10 -9.73 1.67
C ASN A 137 7.54 -11.14 1.23
N SER A 138 6.59 -12.06 1.02
CA SER A 138 6.92 -13.41 0.51
C SER A 138 7.51 -13.37 -0.90
N LEU A 139 7.04 -12.47 -1.77
CA LEU A 139 7.60 -12.30 -3.11
C LEU A 139 9.04 -11.78 -3.08
N ILE A 140 9.38 -10.89 -2.14
CA ILE A 140 10.76 -10.43 -1.95
C ILE A 140 11.69 -11.63 -1.66
N ASP A 141 11.23 -12.60 -0.87
CA ASP A 141 12.00 -13.82 -0.58
C ASP A 141 12.15 -14.70 -1.82
N THR A 142 11.06 -14.95 -2.55
CA THR A 142 11.02 -15.98 -3.60
C THR A 142 11.49 -15.51 -4.97
N LEU A 143 11.35 -14.23 -5.31
CA LEU A 143 11.70 -13.74 -6.64
C LEU A 143 13.22 -13.75 -6.86
N PRO A 144 13.69 -14.08 -8.09
CA PRO A 144 15.10 -13.98 -8.43
C PRO A 144 15.49 -12.49 -8.48
N LEU A 145 16.62 -12.17 -7.87
CA LEU A 145 17.18 -10.83 -7.85
C LEU A 145 18.64 -10.87 -8.27
N GLU A 146 18.97 -10.03 -9.24
CA GLU A 146 20.33 -9.82 -9.73
C GLU A 146 20.70 -8.33 -9.58
N LEU A 147 21.99 -8.06 -9.41
CA LEU A 147 22.51 -6.70 -9.29
C LEU A 147 23.46 -6.38 -10.45
N PRO A 148 23.38 -5.16 -11.03
CA PRO A 148 22.41 -4.10 -10.72
C PRO A 148 20.97 -4.47 -11.14
N LEU A 149 19.93 -3.91 -10.50
CA LEU A 149 18.57 -4.09 -11.02
C LEU A 149 18.47 -3.44 -12.40
N THR A 150 18.24 -4.27 -13.41
CA THR A 150 18.00 -3.84 -14.78
C THR A 150 16.50 -3.70 -15.04
N TRP A 151 16.14 -3.19 -16.23
CA TRP A 151 14.75 -3.08 -16.68
C TRP A 151 13.98 -4.41 -16.72
N SER A 152 14.68 -5.55 -16.83
CA SER A 152 14.06 -6.87 -16.83
C SER A 152 13.82 -7.44 -15.44
N SER A 153 14.19 -6.72 -14.37
CA SER A 153 14.04 -7.21 -13.00
C SER A 153 12.56 -7.39 -12.63
N PRO A 154 12.18 -8.54 -12.05
CA PRO A 154 10.80 -8.76 -11.59
C PRO A 154 10.45 -7.93 -10.34
N PHE A 155 11.40 -7.16 -9.78
CA PHE A 155 11.16 -6.33 -8.60
C PHE A 155 10.52 -4.97 -8.92
N TRP A 156 10.45 -4.55 -10.19
CA TRP A 156 9.87 -3.25 -10.56
C TRP A 156 8.42 -3.05 -10.09
N PRO A 157 7.50 -4.03 -10.19
CA PRO A 157 6.15 -3.88 -9.65
C PRO A 157 6.11 -3.70 -8.12
N ILE A 158 7.08 -4.26 -7.40
CA ILE A 158 7.20 -4.07 -5.94
C ILE A 158 7.69 -2.66 -5.65
N LEU A 159 8.78 -2.22 -6.30
CA LEU A 159 9.33 -0.87 -6.11
C LEU A 159 8.32 0.22 -6.48
N MET A 160 7.59 0.03 -7.59
CA MET A 160 6.52 0.94 -8.02
C MET A 160 5.37 1.02 -7.03
N GLY A 161 5.10 -0.04 -6.25
CA GLY A 161 4.07 0.02 -5.22
C GLY A 161 4.55 0.67 -3.91
N ILE A 162 5.86 0.68 -3.66
CA ILE A 162 6.45 1.30 -2.47
C ILE A 162 6.52 2.83 -2.63
N GLU A 163 6.81 3.31 -3.85
CA GLU A 163 6.85 4.74 -4.23
C GLU A 163 5.44 5.32 -4.45
#